data_AF-A0A938MC28-F1
#
_entry.id   AF-A0A938MC28-F1
#
_cell.length_a   1.000
_cell.length_b   1.000
_cell.length_c   1.000
_cell.angle_alpha   90.00
_cell.angle_beta   90.00
_cell.angle_gamma   90.00
#
_symmetry.space_group_name_H-M   'P 1'
#
loop_
_entity.id
_entity.type
_entity.pdbx_description
1 polymer ?
#
loop_
_entity_poly.entity_id
_entity_poly.type
_entity_poly.pdbx_seq_one_letter_code
_entity_poly.pdbx_strand_id
1 'polypeptide(L)'
;YGKEAAPAMLRYFSQAEKIYERRRTPDEYRITYHRPGERQFEHAQAGDFALMAQALEEAARLVQGEANRTRVDFVARCFQWGRYYWQQYDALQRLGSARAQSDGDVENALKLALSFDEAARVRESYYKEKIEPLAPYCVYAQDPKKVDWHMVDPMFTWAKRDEAMDAGFAAVTAFKRQTQTVQQAAAFWNDVSQKHGPLKPFADTQRLRLIHPNAALKNLLSNGSFEEPPGELKPDDKPQVAKDWPIYHNRMVNATVALDRAVKHDGNISVTAKGLTDYSGLMRHIRVKSQARYRLSFWYLTTSETRHAFYGIMVNPQIREHIPPVDQWTRFEKVFTVSHPKAAEATFLILLCLRHGGSEKSQVWFDDVRLEMLAPEGVEQQ
;
A
#
# COMPACT_ATOMS: atom_id res chain seq x y z
N TYR A 1 14.56 -4.51 34.97
CA TYR A 1 15.17 -5.71 34.37
C TYR A 1 16.07 -6.48 35.35
N GLY A 2 16.39 -5.95 36.55
CA GLY A 2 17.34 -6.59 37.48
C GLY A 2 18.76 -6.08 37.26
N LYS A 3 19.64 -6.19 38.26
CA LYS A 3 21.03 -5.68 38.17
C LYS A 3 21.86 -6.52 37.21
N GLU A 4 21.58 -7.81 37.17
CA GLU A 4 22.32 -8.84 36.44
C GLU A 4 22.08 -8.73 34.93
N ALA A 5 20.83 -8.50 34.51
CA ALA A 5 20.47 -8.35 33.10
C ALA A 5 20.61 -6.91 32.58
N ALA A 6 20.82 -5.91 33.45
CA ALA A 6 20.87 -4.50 33.06
C ALA A 6 21.96 -4.19 32.00
N PRO A 7 23.19 -4.72 32.08
CA PRO A 7 24.22 -4.46 31.05
C PRO A 7 23.82 -4.97 29.67
N ALA A 8 23.19 -6.15 29.60
CA ALA A 8 22.73 -6.74 28.36
C ALA A 8 21.52 -5.97 27.78
N MET A 9 20.55 -5.60 28.63
CA MET A 9 19.44 -4.74 28.22
C MET A 9 19.91 -3.36 27.75
N LEU A 10 20.94 -2.78 28.37
CA LEU A 10 21.54 -1.53 27.92
C LEU A 10 22.07 -1.67 26.49
N ARG A 11 22.81 -2.73 26.16
CA ARG A 11 23.29 -2.97 24.79
C ARG A 11 22.13 -3.10 23.78
N TYR A 12 21.05 -3.79 24.16
CA TYR A 12 19.85 -3.88 23.33
C TYR A 12 19.28 -2.49 23.01
N PHE A 13 19.05 -1.66 24.03
CA PHE A 13 18.47 -0.33 23.84
C PHE A 13 19.42 0.64 23.15
N SER A 14 20.72 0.58 23.43
CA SER A 14 21.73 1.38 22.72
C SER A 14 21.82 1.02 21.24
N GLN A 15 21.62 -0.25 20.86
CA GLN A 15 21.57 -0.61 19.45
C GLN A 15 20.30 -0.09 18.78
N ALA A 16 19.15 -0.17 19.46
CA ALA A 16 17.92 0.45 18.99
C ALA A 16 18.10 1.97 18.80
N GLU A 17 18.76 2.65 19.75
CA GLU A 17 19.10 4.07 19.68
C GLU A 17 19.93 4.42 18.44
N LYS A 18 20.98 3.64 18.14
CA LYS A 18 21.78 3.83 16.92
C LYS A 18 20.95 3.75 15.63
N ILE A 19 19.96 2.85 15.56
CA ILE A 19 19.05 2.79 14.40
C ILE A 19 18.28 4.11 14.26
N TYR A 20 17.78 4.68 15.38
CA TYR A 20 17.07 5.96 15.35
C TYR A 20 17.98 7.15 15.03
N GLU A 21 19.19 7.17 15.57
CA GLU A 21 20.16 8.24 15.27
C GLU A 21 20.46 8.30 13.77
N ARG A 22 20.52 7.15 13.08
CA ARG A 22 20.64 7.11 11.61
C ARG A 22 19.44 7.72 10.89
N ARG A 23 18.23 7.64 11.47
CA ARG A 23 16.99 8.24 10.93
C ARG A 23 16.92 9.76 11.13
N ARG A 24 17.65 10.32 12.10
CA ARG A 24 17.61 11.76 12.47
C ARG A 24 16.20 12.30 12.76
N THR A 25 15.30 11.46 13.30
CA THR A 25 13.94 11.87 13.67
C THR A 25 13.75 11.84 15.20
N PRO A 26 13.30 12.94 15.83
CA PRO A 26 13.20 13.04 17.28
C PRO A 26 12.05 12.26 17.94
N ASP A 27 11.05 11.79 17.17
CA ASP A 27 9.72 11.54 17.75
C ASP A 27 9.35 10.06 18.00
N GLU A 28 10.17 9.08 17.60
CA GLU A 28 9.74 7.66 17.61
C GLU A 28 10.85 6.68 18.00
N TYR A 29 11.18 6.60 19.30
CA TYR A 29 12.18 5.67 19.87
C TYR A 29 11.73 4.19 19.97
N ARG A 30 10.64 3.77 19.31
CA ARG A 30 10.09 2.41 19.47
C ARG A 30 9.82 1.66 18.15
N ILE A 31 10.67 0.68 17.81
CA ILE A 31 10.60 -0.20 16.63
C ILE A 31 9.31 -1.03 16.64
N THR A 32 8.70 -1.20 17.82
CA THR A 32 7.63 -2.19 18.06
C THR A 32 6.34 -1.61 18.65
N TYR A 33 6.26 -0.31 18.93
CA TYR A 33 5.10 0.27 19.66
C TYR A 33 4.09 0.97 18.74
N HIS A 34 4.46 1.26 17.50
CA HIS A 34 3.58 1.88 16.50
C HIS A 34 3.58 1.03 15.23
N ARG A 35 2.41 0.90 14.60
CA ARG A 35 2.18 0.27 13.29
C ARG A 35 3.42 0.42 12.40
N PRO A 36 4.23 -0.63 12.26
CA PRO A 36 5.59 -0.44 11.78
C PRO A 36 5.58 -0.16 10.29
N GLY A 37 6.36 0.80 9.80
CA GLY A 37 6.30 1.28 8.41
C GLY A 37 7.67 1.36 7.76
N GLU A 38 7.72 1.64 6.45
CA GLU A 38 8.99 1.71 5.71
C GLU A 38 10.01 2.65 6.38
N ARG A 39 9.55 3.82 6.86
CA ARG A 39 10.39 4.83 7.53
C ARG A 39 11.07 4.33 8.80
N GLN A 40 10.54 3.29 9.46
CA GLN A 40 11.15 2.75 10.68
C GLN A 40 12.32 1.82 10.36
N PHE A 41 12.30 1.14 9.21
CA PHE A 41 13.29 0.12 8.86
C PHE A 41 14.29 0.57 7.80
N GLU A 42 14.08 1.71 7.15
CA GLU A 42 14.94 2.25 6.09
C GLU A 42 16.43 2.32 6.48
N HIS A 43 16.73 2.55 7.76
CA HIS A 43 18.09 2.62 8.26
C HIS A 43 18.49 1.43 9.15
N ALA A 44 17.67 0.38 9.19
CA ALA A 44 17.93 -0.81 9.97
C ALA A 44 18.58 -1.89 9.09
N GLN A 45 19.63 -2.52 9.60
CA GLN A 45 20.45 -3.51 8.91
C GLN A 45 20.36 -4.86 9.63
N ALA A 46 20.64 -5.94 8.90
CA ALA A 46 20.66 -7.30 9.47
C ALA A 46 21.56 -7.41 10.70
N GLY A 47 22.70 -6.71 10.69
CA GLY A 47 23.64 -6.66 11.80
C GLY A 47 23.06 -6.05 13.07
N ASP A 48 22.17 -5.06 12.98
CA ASP A 48 21.56 -4.46 14.17
C ASP A 48 20.66 -5.47 14.88
N PHE A 49 19.84 -6.21 14.13
CA PHE A 49 18.97 -7.25 14.69
C PHE A 49 19.77 -8.40 15.28
N ALA A 50 20.92 -8.76 14.70
CA ALA A 50 21.80 -9.77 15.27
C ALA A 50 22.35 -9.34 16.64
N LEU A 51 22.83 -8.09 16.77
CA LEU A 51 23.34 -7.54 18.03
C LEU A 51 22.23 -7.43 19.10
N MET A 52 21.03 -6.99 18.70
CA MET A 52 19.88 -6.91 19.60
C MET A 52 19.44 -8.29 20.09
N ALA A 53 19.42 -9.30 19.20
CA ALA A 53 19.09 -10.68 19.57
C ALA A 53 20.08 -11.25 20.58
N GLN A 54 21.39 -11.11 20.33
CA GLN A 54 22.44 -11.56 21.25
C GLN A 54 22.32 -10.91 22.63
N ALA A 55 22.03 -9.60 22.68
CA ALA A 55 21.83 -8.89 23.93
C ALA A 55 20.62 -9.41 24.72
N LEU A 56 19.51 -9.75 24.04
CA LEU A 56 18.33 -10.33 24.69
C LEU A 56 18.55 -11.76 25.16
N GLU A 57 19.26 -12.58 24.38
CA GLU A 57 19.62 -13.95 24.79
C GLU A 57 20.49 -13.94 26.05
N GLU A 58 21.45 -13.02 26.14
CA GLU A 58 22.28 -12.85 27.34
C GLU A 58 21.45 -12.33 28.53
N ALA A 59 20.59 -11.34 28.31
CA ALA A 59 19.70 -10.82 29.35
C ALA A 59 18.79 -11.93 29.92
N ALA A 60 18.24 -12.79 29.05
CA ALA A 60 17.38 -13.90 29.44
C ALA A 60 18.14 -14.96 30.28
N ARG A 61 19.43 -15.15 30.04
CA ARG A 61 20.28 -16.03 30.85
C ARG A 61 20.63 -15.44 32.22
N LEU A 62 20.88 -14.14 32.29
CA LEU A 62 21.38 -13.47 33.50
C LEU A 62 20.28 -13.05 34.47
N VAL A 63 19.05 -12.86 33.99
CA VAL A 63 17.96 -12.26 34.78
C VAL A 63 17.56 -13.10 35.99
N GLN A 64 17.49 -12.43 37.14
CA GLN A 64 17.01 -13.01 38.41
C GLN A 64 15.69 -12.41 38.86
N GLY A 65 14.85 -13.25 39.49
CA GLY A 65 13.51 -12.90 39.97
C GLY A 65 12.45 -13.01 38.87
N GLU A 66 11.28 -13.54 39.23
CA GLU A 66 10.17 -13.80 38.31
C GLU A 66 9.70 -12.54 37.59
N ALA A 67 9.47 -11.44 38.33
CA ALA A 67 9.03 -10.17 37.75
C ALA A 67 10.01 -9.60 36.71
N ASN A 68 11.33 -9.80 36.89
CA ASN A 68 12.31 -9.34 35.91
C ASN A 68 12.36 -10.28 34.69
N ARG A 69 12.23 -11.60 34.89
CA ARG A 69 12.12 -12.57 33.79
C ARG A 69 10.95 -12.23 32.88
N THR A 70 9.78 -11.95 33.44
CA THR A 70 8.60 -11.54 32.67
C THR A 70 8.86 -10.29 31.84
N ARG A 71 9.56 -9.29 32.39
CA ARG A 71 9.92 -8.07 31.64
C ARG A 71 10.89 -8.34 30.49
N VAL A 72 11.91 -9.17 30.70
CA VAL A 72 12.87 -9.52 29.64
C VAL A 72 12.20 -10.35 28.55
N ASP A 73 11.41 -11.37 28.92
CA ASP A 73 10.62 -12.19 27.99
C ASP A 73 9.68 -11.31 27.15
N PHE A 74 9.02 -10.34 27.80
CA PHE A 74 8.16 -9.40 27.10
C PHE A 74 8.89 -8.59 26.03
N VAL A 75 10.05 -8.00 26.35
CA VAL A 75 10.86 -7.27 25.37
C VAL A 75 11.33 -8.20 24.25
N ALA A 76 11.74 -9.42 24.57
CA ALA A 76 12.19 -10.39 23.58
C ALA A 76 11.08 -10.78 22.59
N ARG A 77 9.84 -10.94 23.07
CA ARG A 77 8.68 -11.21 22.20
C ARG A 77 8.35 -10.03 21.30
N CYS A 78 8.31 -8.82 21.84
CA CYS A 78 8.10 -7.61 21.04
C CYS A 78 9.19 -7.45 19.97
N PHE A 79 10.45 -7.66 20.34
CA PHE A 79 11.59 -7.64 19.42
C PHE A 79 11.41 -8.66 18.29
N GLN A 80 11.10 -9.91 18.62
CA GLN A 80 10.90 -10.95 17.62
C GLN A 80 9.74 -10.62 16.67
N TRP A 81 8.65 -10.04 17.19
CA TRP A 81 7.56 -9.56 16.35
C TRP A 81 8.00 -8.44 15.40
N GLY A 82 8.76 -7.46 15.90
CA GLY A 82 9.38 -6.40 15.08
C GLY A 82 10.35 -6.94 14.03
N ARG A 83 11.11 -8.00 14.35
CA ARG A 83 12.03 -8.65 13.41
C ARG A 83 11.30 -9.25 12.20
N TYR A 84 10.10 -9.81 12.36
CA TYR A 84 9.32 -10.30 11.22
C TYR A 84 8.86 -9.16 10.28
N TYR A 85 8.59 -7.97 10.82
CA TYR A 85 8.33 -6.80 9.98
C TYR A 85 9.60 -6.36 9.24
N TRP A 86 10.74 -6.31 9.90
CA TRP A 86 12.00 -5.99 9.22
C TRP A 86 12.34 -7.00 8.12
N GLN A 87 12.12 -8.30 8.34
CA GLN A 87 12.33 -9.33 7.32
C GLN A 87 11.45 -9.10 6.08
N GLN A 88 10.19 -8.70 6.28
CA GLN A 88 9.32 -8.31 5.17
C GLN A 88 9.86 -7.08 4.45
N TYR A 89 10.28 -6.05 5.19
CA TYR A 89 10.85 -4.83 4.61
C TYR A 89 12.11 -5.13 3.77
N ASP A 90 13.07 -5.88 4.33
CA ASP A 90 14.30 -6.28 3.64
C ASP A 90 13.99 -7.04 2.35
N ALA A 91 13.06 -8.01 2.41
CA ALA A 91 12.62 -8.76 1.24
C ALA A 91 12.05 -7.84 0.15
N LEU A 92 11.20 -6.86 0.51
CA LEU A 92 10.65 -5.89 -0.45
C LEU A 92 11.73 -4.98 -1.04
N GLN A 93 12.64 -4.43 -0.23
CA GLN A 93 13.71 -3.56 -0.74
C GLN A 93 14.62 -4.30 -1.73
N ARG A 94 15.00 -5.54 -1.38
CA ARG A 94 15.84 -6.38 -2.24
C ARG A 94 15.12 -6.83 -3.50
N LEU A 95 13.81 -7.11 -3.41
CA LEU A 95 13.01 -7.47 -4.58
C LEU A 95 12.81 -6.28 -5.52
N GLY A 96 12.48 -5.10 -4.97
CA GLY A 96 12.25 -3.88 -5.76
C GLY A 96 13.51 -3.37 -6.47
N SER A 97 14.70 -3.70 -5.95
CA SER A 97 15.99 -3.40 -6.57
C SER A 97 16.60 -4.57 -7.36
N ALA A 98 15.93 -5.73 -7.38
CA ALA A 98 16.45 -6.93 -8.03
C ALA A 98 16.62 -6.70 -9.54
N ARG A 99 17.71 -7.24 -10.06
CA ARG A 99 17.94 -7.40 -11.49
C ARG A 99 17.99 -8.89 -11.77
N ALA A 100 17.40 -9.33 -12.88
CA ALA A 100 17.50 -10.70 -13.34
C ALA A 100 18.42 -10.75 -14.55
N GLN A 101 19.55 -11.44 -14.43
CA GLN A 101 20.50 -11.69 -15.52
C GLN A 101 20.83 -13.18 -15.67
N SER A 102 20.34 -14.00 -14.75
CA SER A 102 20.53 -15.45 -14.71
C SER A 102 19.29 -16.14 -14.12
N ASP A 103 19.17 -17.45 -14.31
CA ASP A 103 18.12 -18.24 -13.65
C ASP A 103 18.29 -18.23 -12.11
N GLY A 104 19.52 -18.11 -11.59
CA GLY A 104 19.76 -17.93 -10.16
C GLY A 104 19.17 -16.63 -9.61
N ASP A 105 19.19 -15.55 -10.39
CA ASP A 105 18.54 -14.29 -10.01
C ASP A 105 17.01 -14.42 -10.01
N VAL A 106 16.47 -15.18 -10.96
CA VAL A 106 15.03 -15.48 -11.02
C VAL A 106 14.59 -16.25 -9.78
N GLU A 107 15.32 -17.31 -9.42
CA GLU A 107 15.07 -18.08 -8.21
C GLU A 107 15.18 -17.21 -6.95
N ASN A 108 16.19 -16.33 -6.89
CA ASN A 108 16.35 -15.41 -5.77
C ASN A 108 15.18 -14.40 -5.66
N ALA A 109 14.71 -13.84 -6.79
CA ALA A 109 13.55 -12.95 -6.79
C ALA A 109 12.28 -13.64 -6.29
N LEU A 110 12.02 -14.87 -6.74
CA LEU A 110 10.90 -15.68 -6.24
C LEU A 110 11.06 -16.00 -4.75
N LYS A 111 12.26 -16.37 -4.31
CA LYS A 111 12.56 -16.65 -2.90
C LYS A 111 12.33 -15.43 -2.01
N LEU A 112 12.71 -14.23 -2.45
CA LEU A 112 12.45 -12.99 -1.74
C LEU A 112 10.95 -12.74 -1.60
N ALA A 113 10.18 -12.87 -2.70
CA ALA A 113 8.74 -12.71 -2.68
C ALA A 113 8.05 -13.72 -1.74
N LEU A 114 8.44 -15.00 -1.79
CA LEU A 114 7.93 -16.04 -0.89
C LEU A 114 8.32 -15.78 0.58
N SER A 115 9.54 -15.31 0.83
CA SER A 115 10.00 -15.00 2.19
C SER A 115 9.21 -13.84 2.82
N PHE A 116 8.77 -12.88 2.00
CA PHE A 116 7.90 -11.80 2.44
C PHE A 116 6.55 -12.35 2.93
N ASP A 117 5.87 -13.17 2.11
CA ASP A 117 4.56 -13.70 2.46
C ASP A 117 4.65 -14.68 3.65
N GLU A 118 5.70 -15.48 3.73
CA GLU A 118 5.95 -16.37 4.87
C GLU A 118 6.20 -15.58 6.17
N ALA A 119 7.02 -14.53 6.13
CA ALA A 119 7.24 -13.66 7.28
C ALA A 119 5.94 -12.96 7.72
N ALA A 120 5.06 -12.59 6.79
CA ALA A 120 3.75 -12.03 7.13
C ALA A 120 2.85 -13.04 7.86
N ARG A 121 2.80 -14.30 7.39
CA ARG A 121 2.04 -15.39 8.01
C ARG A 121 2.56 -15.71 9.42
N VAL A 122 3.87 -15.90 9.56
CA VAL A 122 4.52 -16.19 10.85
C VAL A 122 4.30 -15.03 11.82
N ARG A 123 4.43 -13.78 11.35
CA ARG A 123 4.14 -12.58 12.15
C ARG A 123 2.72 -12.56 12.69
N GLU A 124 1.72 -12.86 11.86
CA GLU A 124 0.31 -12.83 12.28
C GLU A 124 0.01 -13.91 13.34
N SER A 125 0.48 -15.14 13.13
CA SER A 125 0.36 -16.22 14.13
C SER A 125 1.11 -15.85 15.41
N TYR A 126 2.34 -15.34 15.31
CA TYR A 126 3.13 -14.90 16.46
C TYR A 126 2.45 -13.78 17.25
N TYR A 127 1.83 -12.81 16.58
CA TYR A 127 1.06 -11.77 17.24
C TYR A 127 -0.07 -12.37 18.08
N LYS A 128 -0.96 -13.16 17.47
CA LYS A 128 -2.11 -13.77 18.15
C LYS A 128 -1.70 -14.67 19.31
N GLU A 129 -0.64 -15.45 19.14
CA GLU A 129 -0.21 -16.42 20.14
C GLU A 129 0.63 -15.83 21.27
N LYS A 130 1.49 -14.84 20.97
CA LYS A 130 2.56 -14.40 21.88
C LYS A 130 2.44 -12.94 22.32
N ILE A 131 1.80 -12.08 21.52
CA ILE A 131 1.71 -10.63 21.78
C ILE A 131 0.31 -10.23 22.23
N GLU A 132 -0.74 -10.67 21.57
CA GLU A 132 -2.14 -10.32 21.87
C GLU A 132 -2.53 -10.61 23.33
N PRO A 133 -2.17 -11.76 23.94
CA PRO A 133 -2.44 -12.01 25.36
C PRO A 133 -1.75 -11.01 26.30
N LEU A 134 -0.68 -10.37 25.81
CA LEU A 134 0.12 -9.40 26.53
C LEU A 134 -0.19 -7.96 26.10
N ALA A 135 -1.11 -7.74 25.15
CA ALA A 135 -1.43 -6.42 24.61
C ALA A 135 -1.83 -5.37 25.67
N PRO A 136 -2.55 -5.72 26.76
CA PRO A 136 -2.81 -4.79 27.86
C PRO A 136 -1.53 -4.25 28.52
N TYR A 137 -0.41 -4.98 28.40
CA TYR A 137 0.91 -4.61 28.91
C TYR A 137 1.83 -4.04 27.81
N CYS A 138 1.54 -4.30 26.53
CA CYS A 138 2.22 -3.66 25.39
C CYS A 138 1.92 -2.18 25.29
N VAL A 139 0.73 -1.75 25.73
CA VAL A 139 0.23 -0.37 25.58
C VAL A 139 0.21 0.35 26.94
N TYR A 140 1.38 0.63 27.53
CA TYR A 140 1.46 1.61 28.62
C TYR A 140 1.63 3.00 27.99
N ALA A 141 0.75 4.01 28.19
CA ALA A 141 0.21 4.49 29.47
C ALA A 141 -1.29 4.92 29.47
N GLN A 142 -2.13 4.43 28.56
CA GLN A 142 -3.58 4.72 28.62
C GLN A 142 -4.37 3.51 29.14
N ASP A 143 -5.47 3.78 29.84
CA ASP A 143 -6.49 2.80 30.23
C ASP A 143 -6.71 1.78 29.09
N PRO A 144 -6.69 0.46 29.35
CA PRO A 144 -6.96 -0.58 28.33
C PRO A 144 -8.24 -0.34 27.51
N LYS A 145 -9.23 0.37 28.07
CA LYS A 145 -10.48 0.78 27.38
C LYS A 145 -10.30 1.93 26.38
N LYS A 146 -9.16 2.62 26.44
CA LYS A 146 -8.74 3.73 25.55
C LYS A 146 -7.66 3.31 24.55
N VAL A 147 -7.23 2.04 24.59
CA VAL A 147 -6.32 1.49 23.58
C VAL A 147 -7.02 1.55 22.24
N ASP A 148 -6.47 2.37 21.36
CA ASP A 148 -6.99 2.43 20.02
C ASP A 148 -6.43 1.26 19.22
N TRP A 149 -7.18 0.16 19.21
CA TRP A 149 -6.75 -1.12 18.63
C TRP A 149 -6.42 -1.05 17.14
N HIS A 150 -6.87 -0.01 16.42
CA HIS A 150 -6.42 0.24 15.04
C HIS A 150 -4.91 0.56 14.95
N MET A 151 -4.29 1.03 16.03
CA MET A 151 -2.84 1.26 16.09
C MET A 151 -2.04 -0.04 16.27
N VAL A 152 -2.71 -1.12 16.69
CA VAL A 152 -2.15 -2.48 16.86
C VAL A 152 -2.68 -3.42 15.77
N ASP A 153 -3.22 -2.83 14.68
CA ASP A 153 -3.93 -3.53 13.62
C ASP A 153 -3.09 -4.66 12.98
N PRO A 154 -3.50 -5.93 13.11
CA PRO A 154 -2.82 -7.06 12.47
C PRO A 154 -2.94 -7.02 10.93
N MET A 155 -3.84 -6.18 10.39
CA MET A 155 -4.02 -5.95 8.96
C MET A 155 -3.05 -4.91 8.38
N PHE A 156 -1.89 -4.74 9.01
CA PHE A 156 -0.81 -3.93 8.47
C PHE A 156 -0.42 -4.35 7.04
N THR A 157 -0.27 -3.35 6.17
CA THR A 157 0.18 -3.51 4.79
C THR A 157 1.28 -2.52 4.44
N TRP A 158 2.29 -3.02 3.74
CA TRP A 158 3.39 -2.20 3.21
C TRP A 158 2.91 -1.37 2.02
N ALA A 159 3.10 -0.05 2.08
CA ALA A 159 2.65 0.86 1.03
C ALA A 159 3.32 0.55 -0.32
N LYS A 160 4.59 0.15 -0.29
CA LYS A 160 5.39 -0.19 -1.47
C LYS A 160 5.41 -1.68 -1.85
N ARG A 161 4.56 -2.53 -1.24
CA ARG A 161 4.53 -3.97 -1.55
C ARG A 161 4.38 -4.24 -3.04
N ASP A 162 3.31 -3.72 -3.62
CA ASP A 162 2.93 -4.03 -5.00
C ASP A 162 3.95 -3.47 -5.99
N GLU A 163 4.48 -2.28 -5.71
CA GLU A 163 5.54 -1.64 -6.50
C GLU A 163 6.82 -2.49 -6.52
N ALA A 164 7.29 -2.94 -5.35
CA ALA A 164 8.48 -3.78 -5.23
C ALA A 164 8.30 -5.15 -5.92
N MET A 165 7.14 -5.78 -5.73
CA MET A 165 6.79 -7.04 -6.40
C MET A 165 6.76 -6.87 -7.92
N ASP A 166 6.14 -5.81 -8.42
CA ASP A 166 6.08 -5.52 -9.85
C ASP A 166 7.45 -5.23 -10.45
N ALA A 167 8.30 -4.47 -9.76
CA ALA A 167 9.65 -4.18 -10.23
C ALA A 167 10.50 -5.46 -10.36
N GLY A 168 10.53 -6.28 -9.30
CA GLY A 168 11.27 -7.55 -9.31
C GLY A 168 10.74 -8.52 -10.37
N PHE A 169 9.43 -8.66 -10.49
CA PHE A 169 8.83 -9.59 -11.45
C PHE A 169 8.91 -9.06 -12.89
N ALA A 170 8.88 -7.76 -13.11
CA ALA A 170 9.16 -7.17 -14.42
C ALA A 170 10.61 -7.45 -14.86
N ALA A 171 11.58 -7.41 -13.93
CA ALA A 171 12.96 -7.79 -14.22
C ALA A 171 13.07 -9.26 -14.62
N VAL A 172 12.39 -10.16 -13.89
CA VAL A 172 12.29 -11.59 -14.25
C VAL A 172 11.69 -11.77 -15.64
N THR A 173 10.57 -11.10 -15.92
CA THR A 173 9.91 -11.15 -17.24
C THR A 173 10.84 -10.66 -18.36
N ALA A 174 11.56 -9.56 -18.14
CA ALA A 174 12.51 -9.03 -19.11
C ALA A 174 13.62 -10.04 -19.43
N PHE A 175 14.20 -10.67 -18.41
CA PHE A 175 15.22 -11.71 -18.58
C PHE A 175 14.67 -12.94 -19.32
N LYS A 176 13.50 -13.45 -18.91
CA LYS A 176 12.89 -14.61 -19.57
C LYS A 176 12.57 -14.34 -21.04
N ARG A 177 12.17 -13.11 -21.41
CA ARG A 177 11.99 -12.72 -22.82
C ARG A 177 13.28 -12.69 -23.65
N GLN A 178 14.42 -12.49 -23.01
CA GLN A 178 15.72 -12.50 -23.70
C GLN A 178 16.22 -13.92 -23.95
N THR A 179 15.84 -14.88 -23.09
CA THR A 179 16.35 -16.25 -23.12
C THR A 179 15.34 -17.28 -23.61
N GLN A 180 14.05 -16.92 -23.72
CA GLN A 180 12.96 -17.82 -24.04
C GLN A 180 11.94 -17.18 -24.99
N THR A 181 11.10 -18.00 -25.62
CA THR A 181 9.94 -17.50 -26.38
C THR A 181 8.88 -16.91 -25.45
N VAL A 182 7.96 -16.10 -26.02
CA VAL A 182 6.83 -15.53 -25.25
C VAL A 182 6.00 -16.63 -24.59
N GLN A 183 5.76 -17.75 -25.27
CA GLN A 183 4.98 -18.88 -24.76
C GLN A 183 5.69 -19.58 -23.61
N GLN A 184 7.02 -19.76 -23.70
CA GLN A 184 7.81 -20.35 -22.62
C GLN A 184 7.85 -19.44 -21.38
N ALA A 185 8.05 -18.14 -21.56
CA ALA A 185 8.01 -17.17 -20.46
C ALA A 185 6.61 -17.09 -19.83
N ALA A 186 5.55 -17.17 -20.64
CA ALA A 186 4.18 -17.23 -20.15
C ALA A 186 3.89 -18.53 -19.39
N ALA A 187 4.41 -19.68 -19.84
CA ALA A 187 4.29 -20.96 -19.15
C ALA A 187 5.02 -20.95 -17.80
N PHE A 188 6.19 -20.30 -17.72
CA PHE A 188 6.89 -20.07 -16.46
C PHE A 188 6.01 -19.31 -15.46
N TRP A 189 5.39 -18.20 -15.86
CA TRP A 189 4.49 -17.46 -14.97
C TRP A 189 3.23 -18.23 -14.62
N ASN A 190 2.70 -19.04 -15.55
CA ASN A 190 1.59 -19.94 -15.25
C ASN A 190 1.98 -20.96 -14.16
N ASP A 191 3.17 -21.56 -14.24
CA ASP A 191 3.70 -22.49 -13.23
C ASP A 191 3.87 -21.80 -11.86
N VAL A 192 4.44 -20.60 -11.83
CA VAL A 192 4.53 -19.78 -10.61
C VAL A 192 3.15 -19.53 -10.02
N SER A 193 2.16 -19.17 -10.85
CA SER A 193 0.79 -18.88 -10.40
C SER A 193 0.08 -20.11 -9.79
N GLN A 194 0.40 -21.31 -10.30
CA GLN A 194 -0.20 -22.57 -9.84
C GLN A 194 0.49 -23.10 -8.57
N LYS A 195 1.82 -22.97 -8.49
CA LYS A 195 2.60 -23.47 -7.35
C LYS A 195 2.60 -22.54 -6.16
N HIS A 196 2.48 -21.23 -6.39
CA HIS A 196 2.65 -20.21 -5.36
C HIS A 196 1.41 -19.32 -5.27
N GLY A 197 0.40 -19.78 -4.52
CA GLY A 197 -0.87 -19.07 -4.33
C GLY A 197 -0.74 -17.57 -3.99
N PRO A 198 0.13 -17.17 -3.03
CA PRO A 198 0.33 -15.75 -2.71
C PRO A 198 0.88 -14.90 -3.87
N LEU A 199 1.65 -15.51 -4.78
CA LEU A 199 2.26 -14.84 -5.92
C LEU A 199 1.35 -14.82 -7.16
N LYS A 200 0.26 -15.60 -7.16
CA LYS A 200 -0.64 -15.76 -8.29
C LYS A 200 -1.07 -14.43 -8.94
N PRO A 201 -1.53 -13.41 -8.19
CA PRO A 201 -2.01 -12.18 -8.82
C PRO A 201 -0.90 -11.44 -9.59
N PHE A 202 0.33 -11.48 -9.07
CA PHE A 202 1.51 -10.88 -9.71
C PHE A 202 1.96 -11.68 -10.93
N ALA A 203 2.04 -13.01 -10.79
CA ALA A 203 2.40 -13.92 -11.89
C ALA A 203 1.41 -13.81 -13.06
N ASP A 204 0.10 -13.80 -12.78
CA ASP A 204 -0.93 -13.63 -13.80
C ASP A 204 -0.82 -12.28 -14.52
N THR A 205 -0.46 -11.20 -13.79
CA THR A 205 -0.23 -9.88 -14.40
C THR A 205 0.96 -9.89 -15.36
N GLN A 206 2.06 -10.54 -14.99
CA GLN A 206 3.21 -10.67 -15.87
C GLN A 206 2.89 -11.53 -17.10
N ARG A 207 2.14 -12.62 -16.91
CA ARG A 207 1.65 -13.46 -18.00
C ARG A 207 0.76 -12.69 -18.97
N LEU A 208 -0.16 -11.88 -18.46
CA LEU A 208 -0.99 -11.00 -19.28
C LEU A 208 -0.14 -10.06 -20.14
N ARG A 209 0.82 -9.35 -19.51
CA ARG A 209 1.69 -8.40 -20.21
C ARG A 209 2.54 -9.05 -21.30
N LEU A 210 2.86 -10.34 -21.14
CA LEU A 210 3.60 -11.11 -22.14
C LEU A 210 2.72 -11.48 -23.35
N ILE A 211 1.52 -12.00 -23.10
CA ILE A 211 0.66 -12.54 -24.16
C ILE A 211 -0.12 -11.42 -24.86
N HIS A 212 -0.54 -10.39 -24.11
CA HIS A 212 -1.38 -9.30 -24.57
C HIS A 212 -0.82 -7.93 -24.09
N PRO A 213 0.34 -7.48 -24.60
CA PRO A 213 0.97 -6.23 -24.14
C PRO A 213 0.07 -4.99 -24.32
N ASN A 214 -0.88 -5.05 -25.25
CA ASN A 214 -1.86 -4.00 -25.53
C ASN A 214 -3.30 -4.48 -25.31
N ALA A 215 -3.54 -5.36 -24.34
CA ALA A 215 -4.88 -5.84 -24.03
C ALA A 215 -5.83 -4.65 -23.85
N ALA A 216 -6.90 -4.61 -24.67
CA ALA A 216 -7.98 -3.65 -24.50
C ALA A 216 -8.82 -4.08 -23.29
N LEU A 217 -8.35 -3.75 -22.09
CA LEU A 217 -9.04 -4.12 -20.87
C LEU A 217 -10.34 -3.33 -20.73
N LYS A 218 -11.39 -4.03 -20.29
CA LYS A 218 -12.69 -3.41 -20.03
C LYS A 218 -12.57 -2.42 -18.87
N ASN A 219 -13.04 -1.19 -19.09
CA ASN A 219 -13.26 -0.26 -18.00
C ASN A 219 -14.46 -0.75 -17.16
N LEU A 220 -14.22 -0.98 -15.87
CA LEU A 220 -15.24 -1.41 -14.92
C LEU A 220 -16.09 -0.23 -14.40
N LEU A 221 -15.65 1.01 -14.64
CA LEU A 221 -16.40 2.22 -14.30
C LEU A 221 -17.31 2.61 -15.46
N SER A 222 -18.59 2.83 -15.17
CA SER A 222 -19.48 3.53 -16.10
C SER A 222 -19.22 5.04 -16.03
N ASN A 223 -19.41 5.70 -17.17
CA ASN A 223 -19.25 7.15 -17.33
C ASN A 223 -17.93 7.72 -16.75
N GLY A 224 -16.82 6.99 -16.90
CA GLY A 224 -15.51 7.46 -16.44
C GLY A 224 -14.97 8.66 -17.23
N SER A 225 -15.45 8.86 -18.46
CA SER A 225 -15.15 10.01 -19.32
C SER A 225 -16.10 11.20 -19.11
N PHE A 226 -17.08 11.09 -18.21
CA PHE A 226 -18.02 12.15 -17.85
C PHE A 226 -18.91 12.72 -18.98
N GLU A 227 -18.91 12.08 -20.15
CA GLU A 227 -19.68 12.49 -21.33
C GLU A 227 -21.20 12.28 -21.18
N GLU A 228 -21.64 11.43 -20.25
CA GLU A 228 -23.06 11.25 -19.97
C GLU A 228 -23.56 12.28 -18.93
N PRO A 229 -24.39 13.27 -19.33
CA PRO A 229 -24.94 14.24 -18.39
C PRO A 229 -25.94 13.58 -17.43
N PRO A 230 -26.20 14.19 -16.26
CA PRO A 230 -27.23 13.72 -15.34
C PRO A 230 -28.64 14.06 -15.89
N GLY A 231 -29.19 13.22 -16.78
CA GLY A 231 -30.57 13.36 -17.27
C GLY A 231 -30.88 14.66 -18.05
N GLU A 232 -32.16 14.88 -18.36
CA GLU A 232 -32.62 16.10 -19.05
C GLU A 232 -32.39 17.34 -18.19
N LEU A 233 -31.59 18.28 -18.72
CA LEU A 233 -31.20 19.51 -18.05
C LEU A 233 -32.34 20.51 -18.03
N LYS A 234 -32.81 20.92 -16.84
CA LYS A 234 -33.68 22.09 -16.71
C LYS A 234 -32.82 23.36 -16.59
N PRO A 235 -33.30 24.51 -17.10
CA PRO A 235 -32.56 25.78 -17.07
C PRO A 235 -32.12 26.25 -15.68
N ASP A 236 -32.80 25.80 -14.61
CA ASP A 236 -32.56 26.20 -13.22
C ASP A 236 -31.74 25.16 -12.42
N ASP A 237 -31.24 24.10 -13.05
CA ASP A 237 -30.57 23.02 -12.34
C ASP A 237 -29.17 23.43 -11.84
N LYS A 238 -28.89 23.01 -10.59
CA LYS A 238 -27.60 23.13 -9.88
C LYS A 238 -26.42 22.62 -10.72
N PRO A 239 -25.15 22.96 -10.36
CA PRO A 239 -23.97 22.43 -11.03
C PRO A 239 -24.12 20.92 -11.27
N GLN A 240 -24.06 20.55 -12.55
CA GLN A 240 -24.33 19.20 -13.01
C GLN A 240 -23.30 18.26 -12.42
N VAL A 241 -23.78 17.18 -11.80
CA VAL A 241 -22.95 16.09 -11.29
C VAL A 241 -22.82 15.05 -12.39
N ALA A 242 -21.62 14.55 -12.67
CA ALA A 242 -21.47 13.42 -13.59
C ALA A 242 -22.38 12.26 -13.16
N LYS A 243 -23.18 11.74 -14.09
CA LYS A 243 -23.98 10.52 -13.86
C LYS A 243 -23.05 9.44 -13.29
N ASP A 244 -23.53 8.66 -12.33
CA ASP A 244 -22.79 7.61 -11.62
C ASP A 244 -21.71 8.07 -10.63
N TRP A 245 -21.34 9.34 -10.61
CA TRP A 245 -20.26 9.88 -9.77
C TRP A 245 -20.80 10.91 -8.77
N PRO A 246 -21.39 10.48 -7.64
CA PRO A 246 -21.86 11.42 -6.61
C PRO A 246 -20.73 12.31 -6.09
N ILE A 247 -21.09 13.55 -5.77
CA ILE A 247 -20.18 14.51 -5.16
C ILE A 247 -19.81 14.06 -3.74
N TYR A 248 -18.54 14.18 -3.40
CA TYR A 248 -18.01 14.01 -2.06
C TYR A 248 -17.44 15.33 -1.54
N HIS A 249 -17.87 15.72 -0.33
CA HIS A 249 -17.35 16.90 0.38
C HIS A 249 -17.03 16.56 1.83
N ASN A 250 -15.94 17.12 2.33
CA ASN A 250 -15.57 17.12 3.73
C ASN A 250 -14.93 18.48 4.06
N ARG A 251 -15.45 19.14 5.10
CA ARG A 251 -15.00 20.46 5.62
C ARG A 251 -14.62 21.44 4.50
N MET A 252 -15.64 22.17 4.02
CA MET A 252 -15.53 23.03 2.85
C MET A 252 -15.90 24.49 3.16
N VAL A 253 -15.20 25.40 2.48
CA VAL A 253 -15.55 26.83 2.36
C VAL A 253 -15.59 27.15 0.87
N ASN A 254 -16.77 27.45 0.33
CA ASN A 254 -16.99 27.77 -1.08
C ASN A 254 -16.48 26.71 -2.08
N ALA A 255 -16.34 25.45 -1.65
CA ALA A 255 -15.90 24.40 -2.56
C ALA A 255 -17.03 23.95 -3.49
N THR A 256 -16.74 23.73 -4.76
CA THR A 256 -17.72 23.28 -5.76
C THR A 256 -17.17 22.12 -6.56
N VAL A 257 -18.06 21.25 -7.00
CA VAL A 257 -17.75 20.18 -7.97
C VAL A 257 -18.77 20.28 -9.10
N ALA A 258 -18.30 20.30 -10.34
CA ALA A 258 -19.15 20.47 -11.50
C ALA A 258 -18.52 19.86 -12.76
N LEU A 259 -19.35 19.59 -13.76
CA LEU A 259 -18.88 19.33 -15.12
C LEU A 259 -18.32 20.62 -15.76
N ASP A 260 -17.18 20.50 -16.45
CA ASP A 260 -16.51 21.59 -17.14
C ASP A 260 -16.34 21.26 -18.63
N ARG A 261 -16.85 22.14 -19.50
CA ARG A 261 -16.79 22.00 -20.97
C ARG A 261 -15.68 22.81 -21.62
N ALA A 262 -15.10 23.74 -20.86
CA ALA A 262 -14.05 24.64 -21.32
C ALA A 262 -12.67 24.04 -21.09
N VAL A 263 -12.46 23.40 -19.94
CA VAL A 263 -11.24 22.69 -19.60
C VAL A 263 -11.54 21.20 -19.62
N LYS A 264 -10.95 20.48 -20.58
CA LYS A 264 -11.23 19.06 -20.83
C LYS A 264 -10.05 18.38 -21.50
N HIS A 265 -10.01 17.05 -21.41
CA HIS A 265 -9.09 16.22 -22.19
C HIS A 265 -9.68 15.94 -23.58
N ASP A 266 -9.36 14.80 -24.20
CA ASP A 266 -9.78 14.39 -25.56
C ASP A 266 -11.31 14.31 -25.78
N GLY A 267 -12.13 14.53 -24.74
CA GLY A 267 -13.60 14.54 -24.77
C GLY A 267 -14.25 15.93 -24.89
N ASN A 268 -15.51 16.03 -24.49
CA ASN A 268 -16.28 17.28 -24.42
C ASN A 268 -16.44 17.81 -23.01
N ILE A 269 -16.30 16.96 -21.99
CA ILE A 269 -16.58 17.27 -20.59
C ILE A 269 -15.50 16.66 -19.70
N SER A 270 -14.98 17.45 -18.76
CA SER A 270 -14.27 16.92 -17.60
C SER A 270 -15.04 17.23 -16.31
N VAL A 271 -14.55 16.77 -15.17
CA VAL A 271 -15.04 17.22 -13.86
C VAL A 271 -14.00 18.10 -13.18
N THR A 272 -14.46 19.26 -12.72
CA THR A 272 -13.66 20.16 -11.89
C THR A 272 -14.08 20.09 -10.42
N ALA A 273 -13.10 20.16 -9.52
CA ALA A 273 -13.27 20.48 -8.12
C ALA A 273 -12.48 21.75 -7.78
N LYS A 274 -13.16 22.74 -7.20
CA LYS A 274 -12.61 24.08 -6.91
C LYS A 274 -12.86 24.47 -5.46
N GLY A 275 -11.99 25.30 -4.90
CA GLY A 275 -12.22 26.06 -3.67
C GLY A 275 -11.37 25.60 -2.48
N LEU A 276 -11.69 26.15 -1.29
CA LEU A 276 -10.99 25.82 -0.05
C LEU A 276 -11.68 24.63 0.64
N THR A 277 -10.97 23.53 0.80
CA THR A 277 -11.56 22.28 1.29
C THR A 277 -10.52 21.33 1.88
N ASP A 278 -10.93 20.51 2.86
CA ASP A 278 -10.16 19.33 3.24
C ASP A 278 -10.29 18.23 2.18
N TYR A 279 -11.50 17.94 1.70
CA TYR A 279 -11.76 17.09 0.53
C TYR A 279 -12.98 17.57 -0.25
N SER A 280 -12.82 17.81 -1.55
CA SER A 280 -13.94 18.07 -2.47
C SER A 280 -13.71 17.40 -3.80
N GLY A 281 -14.67 16.63 -4.30
CA GLY A 281 -14.56 15.99 -5.61
C GLY A 281 -15.65 14.94 -5.83
N LEU A 282 -15.28 13.84 -6.47
CA LEU A 282 -16.20 12.76 -6.80
C LEU A 282 -15.88 11.50 -6.01
N MET A 283 -16.90 10.66 -5.84
CA MET A 283 -16.75 9.32 -5.34
C MET A 283 -17.50 8.29 -6.19
N ARG A 284 -16.98 7.06 -6.27
CA ARG A 284 -17.66 5.94 -6.94
C ARG A 284 -17.57 4.68 -6.10
N HIS A 285 -18.73 4.06 -5.87
CA HIS A 285 -18.78 2.72 -5.30
C HIS A 285 -18.68 1.69 -6.41
N ILE A 286 -17.82 0.69 -6.24
CA ILE A 286 -17.65 -0.39 -7.22
C ILE A 286 -17.43 -1.73 -6.52
N ARG A 287 -18.11 -2.76 -7.01
CA ARG A 287 -17.86 -4.16 -6.61
C ARG A 287 -16.75 -4.72 -7.45
N VAL A 288 -15.80 -5.39 -6.82
CA VAL A 288 -14.76 -6.12 -7.55
C VAL A 288 -14.42 -7.43 -6.84
N LYS A 289 -13.63 -8.27 -7.50
CA LYS A 289 -13.09 -9.52 -6.97
C LYS A 289 -11.97 -9.31 -5.95
N SER A 290 -12.05 -10.01 -4.83
CA SER A 290 -10.95 -10.12 -3.87
C SER A 290 -9.80 -10.93 -4.48
N GLN A 291 -8.57 -10.68 -4.03
CA GLN A 291 -7.33 -11.31 -4.52
C GLN A 291 -7.04 -11.05 -6.01
N ALA A 292 -7.68 -10.03 -6.60
CA ALA A 292 -7.43 -9.60 -7.96
C ALA A 292 -6.59 -8.32 -7.99
N ARG A 293 -5.91 -8.09 -9.12
CA ARG A 293 -5.11 -6.88 -9.37
C ARG A 293 -5.83 -5.96 -10.30
N TYR A 294 -5.83 -4.68 -9.95
CA TYR A 294 -6.50 -3.62 -10.68
C TYR A 294 -5.52 -2.52 -11.04
N ARG A 295 -5.82 -1.84 -12.14
CA ARG A 295 -5.21 -0.58 -12.53
C ARG A 295 -6.28 0.51 -12.46
N LEU A 296 -6.06 1.51 -11.61
CA LEU A 296 -6.77 2.79 -11.67
C LEU A 296 -5.91 3.75 -12.51
N SER A 297 -6.50 4.34 -13.54
CA SER A 297 -5.86 5.42 -14.29
C SER A 297 -6.87 6.51 -14.63
N PHE A 298 -6.39 7.74 -14.73
CA PHE A 298 -7.19 8.90 -15.12
C PHE A 298 -6.26 10.02 -15.58
N TRP A 299 -6.80 10.99 -16.30
CA TRP A 299 -6.12 12.24 -16.59
C TRP A 299 -6.46 13.28 -15.54
N TYR A 300 -5.49 14.11 -15.18
CA TYR A 300 -5.71 15.22 -14.27
C TYR A 300 -4.91 16.46 -14.66
N LEU A 301 -5.42 17.61 -14.24
CA LEU A 301 -4.83 18.93 -14.42
C LEU A 301 -5.07 19.74 -13.15
N THR A 302 -4.16 20.63 -12.79
CA THR A 302 -4.31 21.51 -11.61
C THR A 302 -3.95 22.96 -11.93
N THR A 303 -4.45 23.90 -11.13
CA THR A 303 -3.94 25.27 -11.15
C THR A 303 -2.63 25.40 -10.35
N SER A 304 -1.88 26.47 -10.61
CA SER A 304 -0.61 26.78 -9.91
C SER A 304 -0.77 26.94 -8.39
N GLU A 305 -1.97 27.27 -7.92
CA GLU A 305 -2.31 27.47 -6.51
C GLU A 305 -2.67 26.15 -5.80
N THR A 306 -2.97 25.10 -6.56
CA THR A 306 -3.30 23.79 -6.03
C THR A 306 -2.03 23.14 -5.48
N ARG A 307 -2.01 22.89 -4.17
CA ARG A 307 -0.88 22.19 -3.52
C ARG A 307 -0.97 20.68 -3.68
N HIS A 308 -2.18 20.13 -3.62
CA HIS A 308 -2.41 18.70 -3.70
C HIS A 308 -3.72 18.37 -4.42
N ALA A 309 -3.62 17.50 -5.41
CA ALA A 309 -4.72 16.63 -5.79
C ALA A 309 -4.64 15.34 -4.94
N PHE A 310 -5.75 14.62 -4.85
CA PHE A 310 -5.87 13.44 -4.01
C PHE A 310 -6.65 12.36 -4.74
N TYR A 311 -6.20 11.11 -4.58
CA TYR A 311 -7.04 9.95 -4.85
C TYR A 311 -7.05 9.00 -3.65
N GLY A 312 -8.17 8.31 -3.50
CA GLY A 312 -8.36 7.32 -2.45
C GLY A 312 -9.01 6.06 -3.01
N ILE A 313 -8.51 4.90 -2.60
CA ILE A 313 -9.15 3.60 -2.80
C ILE A 313 -9.42 3.05 -1.40
N MET A 314 -10.67 3.15 -0.96
CA MET A 314 -11.08 2.78 0.39
C MET A 314 -11.38 1.29 0.44
N VAL A 315 -10.30 0.50 0.50
CA VAL A 315 -10.34 -0.95 0.66
C VAL A 315 -9.56 -1.36 1.90
N ASN A 316 -9.40 -2.64 2.16
CA ASN A 316 -8.47 -3.11 3.17
C ASN A 316 -7.23 -3.69 2.46
N PRO A 317 -6.07 -3.01 2.47
CA PRO A 317 -5.79 -1.72 3.12
C PRO A 317 -6.27 -0.51 2.30
N GLN A 318 -6.50 0.61 2.97
CA GLN A 318 -6.91 1.83 2.29
C GLN A 318 -5.69 2.47 1.63
N ILE A 319 -5.79 2.78 0.33
CA ILE A 319 -4.78 3.54 -0.40
C ILE A 319 -5.24 4.99 -0.42
N ARG A 320 -4.42 5.90 0.09
CA ARG A 320 -4.72 7.33 0.16
C ARG A 320 -3.44 8.10 -0.12
N GLU A 321 -3.36 8.73 -1.27
CA GLU A 321 -2.12 9.37 -1.73
C GLU A 321 -2.41 10.75 -2.31
N HIS A 322 -1.42 11.62 -2.18
CA HIS A 322 -1.42 12.91 -2.85
C HIS A 322 -0.79 12.76 -4.23
N ILE A 323 -1.37 13.47 -5.19
CA ILE A 323 -0.86 13.56 -6.54
C ILE A 323 -0.21 14.94 -6.69
N PRO A 324 1.02 15.04 -7.22
CA PRO A 324 1.68 16.32 -7.39
C PRO A 324 0.89 17.22 -8.34
N PRO A 325 0.88 18.54 -8.12
CA PRO A 325 0.26 19.47 -9.05
C PRO A 325 1.00 19.46 -10.39
N VAL A 326 0.23 19.62 -11.45
CA VAL A 326 0.66 19.67 -12.86
C VAL A 326 -0.10 20.77 -13.58
N ASP A 327 0.56 21.45 -14.50
CA ASP A 327 0.03 22.55 -15.32
C ASP A 327 -0.41 22.09 -16.72
N GLN A 328 -0.23 20.81 -17.02
CA GLN A 328 -0.67 20.16 -18.25
C GLN A 328 -1.41 18.86 -17.90
N TRP A 329 -2.34 18.46 -18.77
CA TRP A 329 -3.02 17.17 -18.64
C TRP A 329 -2.00 16.06 -18.51
N THR A 330 -2.01 15.40 -17.36
CA THR A 330 -1.07 14.34 -17.03
C THR A 330 -1.85 13.08 -16.70
N ARG A 331 -1.42 11.96 -17.27
CA ARG A 331 -2.01 10.66 -16.95
C ARG A 331 -1.44 10.15 -15.62
N PHE A 332 -2.33 9.88 -14.68
CA PHE A 332 -2.02 9.14 -13.46
C PHE A 332 -2.32 7.65 -13.65
N GLU A 333 -1.50 6.78 -13.07
CA GLU A 333 -1.72 5.34 -13.03
C GLU A 333 -1.29 4.75 -11.68
N LYS A 334 -2.15 3.92 -11.10
CA LYS A 334 -1.85 3.10 -9.91
C LYS A 334 -2.31 1.67 -10.13
N VAL A 335 -1.37 0.74 -9.99
CA VAL A 335 -1.67 -0.69 -9.88
C VAL A 335 -1.75 -1.07 -8.40
N PHE A 336 -2.77 -1.85 -8.05
CA PHE A 336 -2.98 -2.31 -6.69
C PHE A 336 -3.68 -3.67 -6.63
N THR A 337 -3.42 -4.39 -5.55
CA THR A 337 -4.03 -5.69 -5.25
C THR A 337 -5.11 -5.51 -4.20
N VAL A 338 -6.28 -6.05 -4.48
CA VAL A 338 -7.38 -6.08 -3.53
C VAL A 338 -7.21 -7.32 -2.67
N SER A 339 -7.18 -7.16 -1.35
CA SER A 339 -7.15 -8.31 -0.43
C SER A 339 -8.24 -8.19 0.63
N HIS A 340 -9.41 -8.79 0.37
CA HIS A 340 -10.45 -8.94 1.38
C HIS A 340 -10.41 -10.37 1.95
N PRO A 341 -10.07 -10.56 3.25
CA PRO A 341 -9.78 -11.89 3.81
C PRO A 341 -10.99 -12.81 3.96
N LYS A 342 -12.22 -12.25 3.91
CA LYS A 342 -13.46 -12.97 4.25
C LYS A 342 -14.48 -13.07 3.12
N ALA A 343 -14.20 -12.49 1.95
CA ALA A 343 -15.18 -12.44 0.86
C ALA A 343 -14.51 -12.56 -0.50
N ALA A 344 -15.16 -13.27 -1.42
CA ALA A 344 -14.73 -13.40 -2.81
C ALA A 344 -14.89 -12.08 -3.59
N GLU A 345 -15.78 -11.21 -3.13
CA GLU A 345 -15.98 -9.86 -3.66
C GLU A 345 -15.86 -8.82 -2.53
N ALA A 346 -15.50 -7.60 -2.90
CA ALA A 346 -15.50 -6.46 -2.01
C ALA A 346 -16.05 -5.23 -2.73
N THR A 347 -16.74 -4.37 -1.99
CA THR A 347 -17.19 -3.06 -2.50
C THR A 347 -16.22 -1.99 -2.02
N PHE A 348 -15.78 -1.13 -2.92
CA PHE A 348 -14.84 -0.07 -2.60
C PHE A 348 -15.41 1.29 -2.92
N LEU A 349 -14.80 2.29 -2.31
CA LEU A 349 -14.94 3.68 -2.70
C LEU A 349 -13.68 4.14 -3.43
N ILE A 350 -13.84 4.59 -4.67
CA ILE A 350 -12.85 5.42 -5.35
C ILE A 350 -13.18 6.88 -5.01
N LEU A 351 -12.18 7.65 -4.58
CA LEU A 351 -12.24 9.07 -4.33
C LEU A 351 -11.29 9.78 -5.28
N LEU A 352 -11.75 10.82 -5.95
CA LEU A 352 -10.92 11.76 -6.72
C LEU A 352 -11.25 13.16 -6.21
N CYS A 353 -10.30 13.83 -5.56
CA CYS A 353 -10.58 15.07 -4.84
C CYS A 353 -9.48 16.12 -4.97
N LEU A 354 -9.89 17.38 -4.86
CA LEU A 354 -9.06 18.45 -4.35
C LEU A 354 -8.87 18.25 -2.84
N ARG A 355 -7.62 18.31 -2.35
CA ARG A 355 -7.32 18.23 -0.91
C ARG A 355 -6.48 19.40 -0.47
N HIS A 356 -6.92 20.09 0.58
CA HIS A 356 -6.27 21.30 1.11
C HIS A 356 -5.92 22.26 -0.03
N GLY A 357 -6.95 22.68 -0.78
CA GLY A 357 -6.80 23.75 -1.75
C GLY A 357 -6.26 24.98 -1.02
N GLY A 358 -4.95 25.23 -1.06
CA GLY A 358 -4.25 26.21 -0.23
C GLY A 358 -4.68 27.67 -0.48
N SER A 359 -5.71 27.86 -1.31
CA SER A 359 -6.38 29.08 -1.71
C SER A 359 -7.76 28.72 -2.26
N GLU A 360 -8.72 29.65 -2.19
CA GLU A 360 -10.01 29.56 -2.90
C GLU A 360 -9.86 29.45 -4.43
N LYS A 361 -8.68 29.80 -4.97
CA LYS A 361 -8.33 29.64 -6.38
C LYS A 361 -7.87 28.23 -6.77
N SER A 362 -7.69 27.34 -5.79
CA SER A 362 -7.23 25.98 -6.06
C SER A 362 -8.29 25.23 -6.85
N GLN A 363 -7.85 24.58 -7.93
CA GLN A 363 -8.70 23.78 -8.81
C GLN A 363 -7.96 22.54 -9.27
N VAL A 364 -8.71 21.46 -9.44
CA VAL A 364 -8.27 20.23 -10.08
C VAL A 364 -9.35 19.78 -11.05
N TRP A 365 -8.93 19.33 -12.21
CA TRP A 365 -9.77 18.64 -13.18
C TRP A 365 -9.38 17.18 -13.25
N PHE A 366 -10.38 16.32 -13.43
CA PHE A 366 -10.22 14.89 -13.68
C PHE A 366 -10.98 14.51 -14.95
N ASP A 367 -10.41 13.60 -15.73
CA ASP A 367 -11.02 13.09 -16.95
C ASP A 367 -10.63 11.61 -17.19
N ASP A 368 -11.38 10.92 -18.05
CA ASP A 368 -11.07 9.59 -18.58
C ASP A 368 -10.68 8.56 -17.49
N VAL A 369 -11.51 8.47 -16.44
CA VAL A 369 -11.28 7.58 -15.30
C VAL A 369 -11.55 6.12 -15.68
N ARG A 370 -10.54 5.27 -15.52
CA ARG A 370 -10.57 3.86 -15.84
C ARG A 370 -10.18 3.01 -14.64
N LEU A 371 -10.99 2.00 -14.34
CA LEU A 371 -10.61 0.89 -13.47
C LEU A 371 -10.60 -0.38 -14.30
N GLU A 372 -9.46 -1.03 -14.41
CA GLU A 372 -9.27 -2.21 -15.26
C GLU A 372 -8.74 -3.36 -14.41
N MET A 373 -9.29 -4.57 -14.58
CA MET A 373 -8.77 -5.75 -13.91
C MET A 373 -7.63 -6.36 -14.74
N LEU A 374 -6.46 -6.49 -14.14
CA LEU A 374 -5.25 -7.04 -14.77
C LEU A 374 -5.18 -8.58 -14.64
N ALA A 375 -5.74 -9.15 -13.57
CA ALA A 375 -5.79 -10.58 -13.35
C ALA A 375 -6.99 -10.93 -12.46
N PRO A 376 -7.77 -12.00 -12.74
CA PRO A 376 -7.55 -13.03 -13.77
C PRO A 376 -8.18 -12.75 -15.16
N GLU A 377 -9.09 -11.77 -15.33
CA GLU A 377 -9.88 -11.63 -16.58
C GLU A 377 -9.11 -11.13 -17.82
N GLY A 378 -7.84 -10.73 -17.70
CA GLY A 378 -7.01 -10.47 -18.87
C GLY A 378 -6.57 -11.74 -19.63
N VAL A 379 -6.80 -12.92 -19.03
CA VAL A 379 -6.30 -14.22 -19.52
C VAL A 379 -7.36 -14.98 -20.33
N GLU A 380 -8.65 -14.71 -20.12
CA GLU A 380 -9.76 -15.58 -20.58
C GLU A 380 -10.62 -14.93 -21.67
N GLN A 381 -10.00 -14.45 -22.74
CA GLN A 381 -10.70 -14.21 -24.00
C GLN A 381 -9.92 -14.81 -25.18
N GLN A 382 -9.99 -16.13 -25.32
CA GLN A 382 -9.92 -16.84 -26.60
C GLN A 382 -10.94 -17.97 -26.62
#